data_AF-A0A967LQ59-F1
#
_entry.id   AF-A0A967LQ59-F1
#
_cell.length_a   1.000
_cell.length_b   1.000
_cell.length_c   1.000
_cell.angle_alpha   90.00
_cell.angle_beta   90.00
_cell.angle_gamma   90.00
#
_symmetry.space_group_name_H-M   'P 1'
#
loop_
_entity.id
_entity.type
_entity.pdbx_description
1 polymer ?
#
loop_
_entity_poly.entity_id
_entity_poly.type
_entity_poly.pdbx_seq_one_letter_code
_entity_poly.pdbx_strand_id
1 'polypeptide(L)'
;PQQFMAQDRQAVEDAWPGDVIGLHDRGQLRIGDTLSANGNVHFGGIPRFSPEHFARIRTEDPLRRKQLDTGLRQLSEEGAAQVFYEDVEAGHTPIVG
;
A
#
# COMPACT_ATOMS: atom_id res chain seq x y z
N PRO A 1 -2.88 -18.41 7.29
CA PRO A 1 -2.65 -18.39 5.83
C PRO A 1 -3.98 -18.66 5.08
N GLN A 2 -4.45 -17.73 4.25
CA GLN A 2 -5.72 -17.87 3.51
C GLN A 2 -5.47 -18.03 2.01
N GLN A 3 -5.60 -19.22 1.44
CA GLN A 3 -5.43 -19.42 0.00
C GLN A 3 -6.61 -18.82 -0.78
N PHE A 4 -6.32 -18.07 -1.86
CA PHE A 4 -7.34 -17.50 -2.74
C PHE A 4 -7.66 -18.45 -3.91
N MET A 5 -8.77 -19.19 -3.80
CA MET A 5 -9.49 -19.72 -4.97
C MET A 5 -10.81 -18.96 -5.14
N ALA A 6 -11.28 -18.85 -6.39
CA ALA A 6 -12.37 -17.98 -6.80
C ALA A 6 -13.60 -18.03 -5.87
N GLN A 7 -13.98 -16.85 -5.37
CA GLN A 7 -15.20 -16.49 -4.66
C GLN A 7 -15.35 -16.89 -3.18
N ASP A 8 -14.67 -17.92 -2.66
CA ASP A 8 -14.79 -18.31 -1.24
C ASP A 8 -13.45 -18.31 -0.48
N ARG A 9 -13.43 -17.59 0.66
CA ARG A 9 -12.29 -17.56 1.59
C ARG A 9 -12.29 -18.85 2.42
N GLN A 10 -11.46 -19.82 2.06
CA GLN A 10 -11.23 -21.02 2.88
C GLN A 10 -9.94 -20.89 3.70
N ALA A 11 -10.03 -21.21 4.99
CA ALA A 11 -8.86 -21.42 5.82
C ALA A 11 -8.25 -22.78 5.46
N VAL A 12 -6.99 -22.76 5.05
CA VAL A 12 -6.20 -23.96 4.74
C VAL A 12 -5.00 -24.03 5.68
N GLU A 13 -4.62 -25.26 6.04
CA GLU A 13 -3.50 -25.50 6.96
C GLU A 13 -2.15 -25.42 6.22
N ASP A 14 -2.09 -25.91 4.98
CA ASP A 14 -0.90 -25.95 4.14
C ASP A 14 -1.09 -25.17 2.83
N ALA A 15 0.00 -24.59 2.32
CA ALA A 15 0.05 -23.92 1.02
C ALA A 15 1.38 -24.23 0.32
N TRP A 16 1.39 -24.23 -1.02
CA TRP A 16 2.51 -24.64 -1.86
C TRP A 16 3.01 -23.48 -2.75
N PRO A 17 4.22 -23.59 -3.35
CA PRO A 17 4.72 -22.55 -4.24
C PRO A 17 3.76 -22.26 -5.41
N GLY A 18 3.40 -20.99 -5.59
CA GLY A 18 2.43 -20.53 -6.58
C GLY A 18 1.05 -20.20 -6.00
N ASP A 19 0.76 -20.65 -4.78
CA ASP A 19 -0.47 -20.28 -4.07
C ASP A 19 -0.42 -18.83 -3.57
N VAL A 20 -1.55 -18.13 -3.68
CA VAL A 20 -1.72 -16.78 -3.10
C VAL A 20 -2.34 -16.93 -1.72
N ILE A 21 -1.59 -16.54 -0.69
CA ILE A 21 -2.07 -16.55 0.70
C ILE A 21 -2.36 -15.15 1.23
N GLY A 22 -3.49 -14.98 1.90
CA GLY A 22 -3.82 -13.82 2.71
C GLY A 22 -3.12 -13.89 4.06
N LEU A 23 -2.44 -12.80 4.41
CA LEU A 23 -1.80 -12.58 5.70
C LEU A 23 -2.57 -11.50 6.44
N HIS A 24 -2.85 -11.75 7.72
CA HIS A 24 -3.46 -10.74 8.58
C HIS A 24 -2.34 -9.97 9.28
N ASP A 25 -2.15 -8.72 8.88
CA ASP A 25 -1.11 -7.83 9.39
C ASP A 25 -1.72 -6.58 10.03
N ARG A 26 -1.01 -5.98 10.99
CA ARG A 26 -1.42 -4.76 11.70
C ARG A 26 -0.75 -3.49 11.13
N GLY A 27 -0.25 -3.53 9.90
CA GLY A 27 0.41 -2.43 9.21
C GLY A 27 1.94 -2.45 9.31
N GLN A 28 2.56 -3.60 9.56
CA GLN A 28 4.01 -3.76 9.50
C GLN A 28 4.50 -4.15 8.11
N LEU A 29 3.68 -4.86 7.33
CA LEU A 29 4.02 -5.35 6.01
C LEU A 29 3.64 -4.33 4.94
N ARG A 30 4.48 -4.24 3.91
CA ARG A 30 4.29 -3.38 2.75
C ARG A 30 4.37 -4.19 1.46
N ILE A 31 3.87 -3.61 0.38
CA ILE A 31 4.01 -4.22 -0.95
C ILE A 31 5.50 -4.39 -1.27
N GLY A 32 5.88 -5.63 -1.59
CA GLY A 32 7.25 -6.01 -1.94
C GLY A 32 8.05 -6.63 -0.79
N ASP A 33 7.50 -6.66 0.43
CA ASP A 33 8.16 -7.34 1.54
C ASP A 33 8.28 -8.85 1.28
N THR A 34 9.42 -9.41 1.69
CA THR A 34 9.70 -10.84 1.57
C THR A 34 9.66 -11.47 2.96
N LEU A 35 8.87 -12.54 3.11
CA LEU A 35 8.83 -13.34 4.33
C LEU A 35 9.56 -14.66 4.09
N SER A 36 10.49 -15.01 4.98
CA SER A 36 11.22 -16.28 4.95
C SER A 36 11.25 -16.89 6.34
N ALA A 37 11.10 -18.22 6.42
CA ALA A 37 11.33 -18.96 7.67
C ALA A 37 12.83 -19.07 7.99
N ASN A 38 13.70 -19.00 6.99
CA ASN A 38 15.15 -19.22 7.12
C ASN A 38 15.93 -18.14 6.37
N GLY A 39 16.78 -17.41 7.10
CA GLY A 39 17.72 -16.43 6.53
C GLY A 39 17.07 -15.15 5.98
N ASN A 40 17.92 -14.21 5.57
CA ASN A 40 17.51 -12.98 4.89
C ASN A 40 17.47 -13.21 3.39
N VAL A 41 16.27 -13.35 2.84
CA VAL A 41 16.01 -13.43 1.41
C VAL A 41 15.21 -12.19 1.01
N HIS A 42 15.55 -11.60 -0.13
CA HIS A 42 14.82 -10.49 -0.71
C HIS A 42 14.49 -10.82 -2.15
N PHE A 43 13.20 -10.83 -2.49
CA PHE A 43 12.77 -10.81 -3.89
C PHE A 43 13.08 -9.44 -4.50
N GLY A 44 13.22 -9.41 -5.84
CA GLY A 44 13.32 -8.15 -6.57
C GLY A 44 12.09 -7.26 -6.32
N GLY A 45 12.27 -5.95 -6.50
CA GLY A 45 11.18 -5.00 -6.28
C GLY A 45 9.99 -5.26 -7.19
N ILE A 46 8.78 -5.05 -6.66
CA ILE A 46 7.55 -5.04 -7.45
C ILE A 46 7.52 -3.73 -8.26
N PRO A 47 7.33 -3.78 -9.59
CA PRO A 47 7.31 -2.58 -10.41
C PRO A 47 6.17 -1.66 -10.00
N ARG A 48 6.45 -0.36 -9.94
CA ARG A 48 5.44 0.70 -9.80
C ARG A 48 5.17 1.30 -11.17
N PHE A 49 3.92 1.31 -11.57
CA PHE A 49 3.49 1.89 -12.85
C PHE A 49 3.14 3.36 -12.64
N SER A 50 3.44 4.22 -13.61
CA SER A 50 3.04 5.63 -13.56
C SER A 50 1.52 5.76 -13.59
N PRO A 51 0.90 6.60 -12.75
CA PRO A 51 -0.53 6.86 -12.81
C PRO A 51 -0.96 7.48 -14.14
N GLU A 52 -2.17 7.13 -14.61
CA GLU A 52 -2.79 7.72 -15.79
C GLU A 52 -3.67 8.94 -15.46
N HIS A 53 -4.13 9.02 -14.22
CA HIS A 53 -4.97 10.10 -13.71
C HIS A 53 -4.32 10.74 -12.51
N PHE A 54 -4.56 12.05 -12.34
CA PHE A 54 -4.04 12.82 -11.22
C PHE A 54 -5.12 13.74 -10.67
N ALA A 55 -5.14 13.88 -9.35
CA ALA A 55 -6.04 14.79 -8.65
C ALA A 55 -5.29 15.53 -7.54
N ARG A 56 -5.51 16.85 -7.46
CA ARG A 56 -5.04 17.67 -6.34
C ARG A 56 -6.01 17.55 -5.18
N ILE A 57 -5.50 17.25 -3.99
CA ILE A 57 -6.34 17.13 -2.79
C ILE A 57 -6.13 18.35 -1.89
N ARG A 58 -7.24 18.92 -1.43
CA ARG A 58 -7.28 19.98 -0.43
C ARG A 58 -8.29 19.61 0.64
N THR A 59 -7.98 19.93 1.89
CA THR A 59 -8.96 19.83 2.98
C THR A 59 -9.77 21.12 3.03
N GLU A 60 -11.10 21.00 3.14
CA GLU A 60 -11.99 22.16 3.36
C GLU A 60 -11.81 22.72 4.77
N ASP A 61 -11.57 21.83 5.74
CA ASP A 61 -11.27 22.17 7.13
C ASP A 61 -9.76 22.08 7.37
N PRO A 62 -9.06 23.21 7.60
CA PRO A 62 -7.63 23.23 7.90
C PRO A 62 -7.25 22.37 9.12
N LEU A 63 -8.15 22.20 10.10
CA LEU A 63 -7.89 21.42 11.30
C LEU A 63 -7.74 19.91 11.00
N ARG A 64 -8.25 19.45 9.84
CA ARG A 64 -8.17 18.05 9.41
C ARG A 64 -6.90 17.72 8.61
N ARG A 65 -5.98 18.69 8.45
CA ARG A 65 -4.77 18.53 7.63
C ARG A 65 -3.92 17.33 8.07
N LYS A 66 -3.72 17.16 9.38
CA LYS A 66 -2.90 16.06 9.92
C LYS A 66 -3.53 14.69 9.65
N GLN A 67 -4.86 14.57 9.75
CA GLN A 67 -5.56 13.32 9.45
C GLN A 67 -5.49 13.01 7.96
N LEU A 68 -5.63 14.03 7.10
CA LEU A 68 -5.46 13.89 5.65
C LEU A 68 -4.06 13.35 5.32
N ASP A 69 -3.00 13.98 5.83
CA ASP A 69 -1.63 13.55 5.57
C ASP A 69 -1.35 12.13 6.05
N THR A 70 -1.91 11.76 7.21
CA THR A 70 -1.78 10.40 7.76
C THR A 70 -2.47 9.38 6.87
N GLY A 71 -3.70 9.67 6.41
CA GLY A 71 -4.45 8.78 5.53
C GLY A 71 -3.81 8.62 4.16
N LEU A 72 -3.34 9.72 3.55
CA LEU A 72 -2.61 9.68 2.27
C LEU A 72 -1.34 8.82 2.37
N ARG A 73 -0.58 8.95 3.46
CA ARG A 73 0.59 8.09 3.70
C ARG A 73 0.21 6.61 3.78
N GLN A 74 -0.85 6.27 4.50
CA GLN A 74 -1.31 4.87 4.62
C GLN A 74 -1.73 4.29 3.27
N LEU A 75 -2.54 5.02 2.50
CA LEU A 75 -2.95 4.61 1.16
C LEU A 75 -1.75 4.40 0.22
N SER A 76 -0.71 5.22 0.37
CA SER A 76 0.53 5.06 -0.41
C SER A 76 1.37 3.86 0.03
N GLU A 77 1.40 3.54 1.32
CA GLU A 77 2.12 2.38 1.85
C GLU A 77 1.43 1.06 1.45
N GLU A 78 0.10 1.06 1.38
CA GLU A 78 -0.73 -0.05 0.89
C GLU A 78 -0.77 -0.14 -0.65
N GLY A 79 -0.20 0.83 -1.36
CA GLY A 79 -0.19 0.90 -2.83
C GLY A 79 -1.54 1.15 -3.48
N ALA A 80 -2.54 1.61 -2.71
CA ALA A 80 -3.86 1.97 -3.22
C ALA A 80 -3.82 3.22 -4.10
N ALA A 81 -2.90 4.15 -3.83
CA ALA A 81 -2.67 5.35 -4.63
C ALA A 81 -1.23 5.84 -4.48
N GLN A 82 -0.75 6.64 -5.43
CA GLN A 82 0.56 7.28 -5.37
C GLN A 82 0.41 8.74 -4.95
N VAL A 83 1.13 9.15 -3.91
CA VAL A 83 1.06 10.51 -3.37
C VAL A 83 2.35 11.26 -3.72
N PHE A 84 2.18 12.38 -4.41
CA PHE A 84 3.23 13.32 -4.79
C PHE A 84 3.01 14.64 -4.05
N TYR A 85 4.09 15.39 -3.82
CA TYR A 85 4.02 16.70 -3.17
C TYR A 85 4.63 17.75 -4.10
N GLU A 86 3.87 18.79 -4.40
CA GLU A 86 4.35 19.97 -5.12
C GLU A 86 5.07 20.88 -4.11
N ASP A 87 6.31 21.27 -4.41
CA ASP A 87 7.08 22.18 -3.56
C ASP A 87 6.82 23.62 -3.99
N VAL A 88 5.86 24.26 -3.31
CA VAL A 88 5.40 25.63 -3.60
C VAL A 88 5.68 26.50 -2.38
N GLU A 89 6.00 27.78 -2.59
CA GLU A 89 6.27 28.75 -1.49
C GLU A 89 5.14 28.83 -0.46
N ALA A 90 3.90 28.52 -0.86
CA ALA A 90 2.71 28.52 -0.01
C ALA A 90 2.48 27.20 0.78
N GLY A 91 3.33 26.19 0.62
CA GLY A 91 3.30 24.91 1.31
C GLY A 91 3.08 23.68 0.41
N HIS A 92 3.30 22.49 0.97
CA HIS A 92 3.21 21.23 0.23
C HIS A 92 1.77 20.84 -0.10
N THR A 93 1.40 20.92 -1.37
CA THR A 93 0.09 20.48 -1.85
C THR A 93 0.16 19.03 -2.32
N PRO A 94 -0.66 18.10 -1.75
CA PRO A 94 -0.64 16.71 -2.17
C PRO A 94 -1.38 16.51 -3.50
N ILE A 95 -0.76 15.74 -4.38
CA ILE A 95 -1.33 15.25 -5.63
C ILE A 95 -1.40 13.73 -5.53
N VAL A 96 -2.57 13.16 -5.82
CA VAL A 96 -2.77 11.71 -5.85
C VAL A 96 -2.89 11.26 -7.30
N GLY A 97 -2.20 10.17 -7.64
CA GLY A 97 -2.42 9.40 -8.86
C GLY A 97 -2.77 7.96 -8.57
#